data_AF-A0A166H198-F1
#
_entry.id   AF-A0A166H198-F1
#
_cell.length_a   1.000
_cell.length_b   1.000
_cell.length_c   1.000
_cell.angle_alpha   90.00
_cell.angle_beta   90.00
_cell.angle_gamma   90.00
#
_symmetry.space_group_name_H-M   'P 1'
#
loop_
_entity.id
_entity.type
_entity.pdbx_description
1 polymer ?
#
loop_
_entity_poly.entity_id
_entity_poly.type
_entity_poly.pdbx_seq_one_letter_code
_entity_poly.pdbx_strand_id
1 'polypeptide(L)'
;MVARAGTASTPVEAELRAPSLLAPSSAPAGDVSVLVLTDGGAAGIEILVDGGTVLTDDSGAPITSASVPLGPGAHSLGVRYTSPDGRVGPVAESTITVG
;
A
#
# COMPACT_ATOMS: atom_id res chain seq x y z
N MET A 1 27.92 -27.48 -38.97
CA MET A 1 28.09 -26.59 -37.80
C MET A 1 27.08 -25.46 -37.92
N VAL A 2 26.00 -25.46 -37.12
CA VAL A 2 25.17 -24.27 -36.91
C VAL A 2 24.73 -24.28 -35.44
N ALA A 3 25.34 -23.41 -34.64
CA ALA A 3 24.92 -23.18 -33.26
C ALA A 3 23.67 -22.29 -33.28
N ARG A 4 22.56 -22.77 -32.74
CA ARG A 4 21.39 -21.91 -32.46
C ARG A 4 21.69 -21.18 -31.15
N ALA A 5 22.02 -19.90 -31.24
CA ALA A 5 22.05 -19.02 -30.08
C ALA A 5 20.60 -18.85 -29.59
N GLY A 6 20.24 -19.56 -28.52
CA GLY A 6 19.02 -19.27 -27.78
C GLY A 6 19.23 -17.95 -27.05
N THR A 7 18.53 -16.90 -27.46
CA THR A 7 18.44 -15.69 -26.66
C THR A 7 17.67 -16.05 -25.39
N ALA A 8 18.38 -16.22 -24.28
CA ALA A 8 17.76 -16.32 -22.97
C ALA A 8 17.06 -14.97 -22.70
N SER A 9 15.74 -14.96 -22.89
CA SER A 9 14.89 -13.88 -22.41
C SER A 9 14.93 -13.97 -20.89
N THR A 10 15.76 -13.17 -20.23
CA THR A 10 15.69 -13.05 -18.77
C THR A 10 14.26 -12.61 -18.44
N PRO A 11 13.48 -13.40 -17.67
CA PRO A 11 12.15 -12.97 -17.28
C PRO A 11 12.32 -11.65 -16.54
N VAL A 12 11.65 -10.60 -17.00
CA VAL A 12 11.59 -9.35 -16.22
C VAL A 12 10.79 -9.68 -14.97
N GLU A 13 11.45 -9.80 -13.82
CA GLU A 13 10.74 -9.83 -12.55
C GLU A 13 10.11 -8.44 -12.38
N ALA A 14 8.78 -8.39 -12.45
CA ALA A 14 8.05 -7.15 -12.22
C ALA A 14 8.23 -6.74 -10.75
N GLU A 15 8.96 -5.64 -10.52
CA GLU A 15 9.13 -5.06 -9.20
C GLU A 15 7.82 -4.42 -8.72
N LEU A 16 7.40 -4.72 -7.49
CA LEU A 16 6.20 -4.13 -6.89
C LEU A 16 6.51 -2.70 -6.44
N ARG A 17 5.64 -1.75 -6.79
CA ARG A 17 5.76 -0.35 -6.39
C ARG A 17 5.03 -0.10 -5.09
N ALA A 18 5.33 0.99 -4.39
CA ALA A 18 4.54 1.37 -3.22
C ALA A 18 3.18 1.93 -3.69
N PRO A 19 2.10 1.74 -2.91
CA PRO A 19 0.86 2.48 -3.16
C PRO A 19 1.07 3.99 -3.06
N SER A 20 0.09 4.77 -3.47
CA SER A 20 -0.01 6.17 -3.05
C SER A 20 -0.96 6.30 -1.88
N LEU A 21 -0.49 6.94 -0.80
CA LEU A 21 -1.28 7.24 0.39
C LEU A 21 -1.50 8.74 0.50
N LEU A 22 -2.76 9.16 0.49
CA LEU A 22 -3.15 10.52 0.80
C LEU A 22 -3.82 10.53 2.17
N ALA A 23 -3.16 11.16 3.12
CA ALA A 23 -3.67 11.42 4.45
C ALA A 23 -3.46 12.91 4.78
N PRO A 24 -4.35 13.52 5.59
CA PRO A 24 -4.10 14.87 6.09
C PRO A 24 -2.88 14.87 7.01
N SER A 25 -2.15 15.98 7.05
CA SER A 25 -1.03 16.16 7.99
C SER A 25 -1.50 16.42 9.43
N SER A 26 -2.77 16.81 9.61
CA SER A 26 -3.38 17.03 10.93
C SER A 26 -4.89 16.76 10.92
N ALA A 27 -5.42 16.25 12.03
CA ALA A 27 -6.85 16.02 12.23
C ALA A 27 -7.26 16.23 13.70
N PRO A 28 -8.55 16.50 14.01
CA PRO A 28 -9.05 16.38 15.38
C PRO A 28 -9.04 14.91 15.83
N ALA A 29 -9.05 14.68 17.15
CA ALA A 29 -9.18 13.36 17.75
C ALA A 29 -10.39 12.59 17.21
N GLY A 30 -10.15 11.33 16.79
CA GLY A 30 -11.18 10.45 16.25
C GLY A 30 -10.77 9.79 14.93
N ASP A 31 -11.74 9.66 14.05
CA ASP A 31 -11.63 8.96 12.78
C ASP A 31 -10.95 9.83 11.71
N VAL A 32 -9.85 9.33 11.15
CA VAL A 32 -9.10 9.99 10.08
C VAL A 32 -9.37 9.30 8.76
N SER A 33 -9.88 10.05 7.80
CA SER A 33 -10.07 9.58 6.43
C SER A 33 -8.76 9.57 5.65
N VAL A 34 -8.47 8.43 5.02
CA VAL A 34 -7.34 8.27 4.10
C VAL A 34 -7.82 7.79 2.74
N LEU A 35 -7.08 8.17 1.70
CA LEU A 35 -7.30 7.69 0.33
C LEU A 35 -6.06 6.94 -0.14
N VAL A 36 -6.28 5.73 -0.63
CA VAL A 36 -5.24 4.83 -1.13
C VAL A 36 -5.44 4.64 -2.63
N LEU A 37 -4.36 4.74 -3.40
CA LEU A 37 -4.34 4.39 -4.81
C LEU A 37 -3.30 3.29 -5.05
N THR A 38 -3.68 2.28 -5.82
CA THR A 38 -2.79 1.22 -6.31
C THR A 38 -2.80 1.19 -7.83
N ASP A 39 -1.75 0.69 -8.46
CA ASP A 39 -1.55 0.71 -9.93
C ASP A 39 -2.52 -0.21 -10.72
N GLY A 40 -3.60 -0.69 -10.09
CA GLY A 40 -4.55 -1.63 -10.66
C GLY A 40 -3.99 -3.05 -10.68
N GLY A 41 -4.58 -3.94 -9.90
CA GLY A 41 -4.13 -5.32 -9.77
C GLY A 41 -3.64 -5.70 -8.38
N ALA A 42 -3.92 -4.92 -7.34
CA ALA A 42 -3.84 -5.43 -5.98
C ALA A 42 -4.89 -6.53 -5.79
N ALA A 43 -4.53 -7.63 -5.13
CA ALA A 43 -5.49 -8.59 -4.59
C ALA A 43 -6.11 -8.08 -3.27
N GLY A 44 -5.38 -7.23 -2.56
CA GLY A 44 -5.84 -6.57 -1.36
C GLY A 44 -4.83 -5.54 -0.85
N ILE A 45 -5.25 -4.72 0.11
CA ILE A 45 -4.42 -3.74 0.80
C ILE A 45 -4.48 -3.93 2.31
N GLU A 46 -3.41 -3.51 2.98
CA GLU A 46 -3.33 -3.39 4.43
C GLU A 46 -2.97 -1.96 4.79
N ILE A 47 -3.75 -1.36 5.70
CA ILE A 47 -3.45 -0.07 6.31
C ILE A 47 -2.80 -0.32 7.66
N LEU A 48 -1.68 0.36 7.89
CA LEU A 48 -0.89 0.27 9.10
C LEU A 48 -0.96 1.60 9.89
N VAL A 49 -0.98 1.49 11.20
CA VAL A 49 -0.78 2.60 12.14
C VAL A 49 0.37 2.24 13.05
N ASP A 50 1.40 3.08 13.10
CA ASP A 50 2.61 2.89 13.91
C ASP A 50 3.25 1.51 13.69
N GLY A 51 3.19 1.02 12.45
CA GLY A 51 3.73 -0.26 12.00
C GLY A 51 2.81 -1.48 12.24
N GLY A 52 1.66 -1.32 12.91
CA GLY A 52 0.68 -2.39 13.11
C GLY A 52 -0.48 -2.32 12.11
N THR A 53 -0.87 -3.45 11.53
CA THR A 53 -2.05 -3.50 10.64
C THR A 53 -3.33 -3.22 11.43
N VAL A 54 -4.12 -2.24 10.98
CA VAL A 54 -5.40 -1.85 11.59
C VAL A 54 -6.60 -2.15 10.70
N LEU A 55 -6.39 -2.22 9.39
CA LEU A 55 -7.44 -2.51 8.42
C LEU A 55 -6.87 -3.34 7.27
N THR A 56 -7.68 -4.28 6.80
CA THR A 56 -7.43 -5.08 5.60
C THR A 56 -8.61 -4.93 4.66
N ASP A 57 -8.34 -4.75 3.37
CA ASP A 57 -9.35 -4.72 2.31
C ASP A 57 -8.92 -5.65 1.16
N ASP A 58 -9.68 -6.73 0.95
CA ASP A 58 -9.42 -7.74 -0.07
C ASP A 58 -10.26 -7.52 -1.35
N SER A 59 -10.83 -6.32 -1.53
CA SER A 59 -11.62 -5.99 -2.72
C SER A 59 -10.79 -5.93 -4.00
N GLY A 60 -9.49 -5.68 -3.86
CA GLY A 60 -8.59 -5.39 -4.98
C GLY A 60 -8.90 -4.09 -5.72
N ALA A 61 -9.70 -3.20 -5.12
CA ALA A 61 -10.07 -1.93 -5.74
C ALA A 61 -8.82 -1.06 -5.96
N PRO A 62 -8.66 -0.44 -7.14
CA PRO A 62 -7.50 0.40 -7.43
C PRO A 62 -7.51 1.71 -6.63
N ILE A 63 -8.69 2.13 -6.14
CA ILE A 63 -8.88 3.31 -5.32
C ILE A 63 -9.77 2.93 -4.15
N THR A 64 -9.27 3.08 -2.93
CA THR A 64 -10.00 2.78 -1.69
C THR A 64 -9.88 3.93 -0.72
N SER A 65 -11.01 4.33 -0.12
CA SER A 65 -11.03 5.23 1.03
C SER A 65 -11.25 4.45 2.31
N ALA A 66 -10.58 4.81 3.40
CA ALA A 66 -10.77 4.18 4.70
C ALA A 66 -10.85 5.22 5.83
N SER A 67 -11.56 4.87 6.89
CA SER A 67 -11.59 5.61 8.15
C SER A 67 -10.70 4.90 9.17
N VAL A 68 -9.72 5.59 9.73
CA VAL A 68 -8.74 5.04 10.67
C VAL A 68 -8.91 5.73 12.03
N PRO A 69 -9.29 5.01 13.09
CA PRO A 69 -9.43 5.59 14.42
C PRO A 69 -8.05 5.86 15.02
N LEU A 70 -7.76 7.12 15.35
CA LEU A 70 -6.51 7.54 15.96
C LEU A 70 -6.74 8.29 17.27
N GLY A 71 -5.89 8.00 18.26
CA GLY A 71 -5.82 8.77 19.49
C GLY A 71 -5.12 10.13 19.27
N PRO A 72 -5.12 11.02 20.27
CA PRO A 72 -4.34 12.25 20.21
C PRO A 72 -2.84 11.94 20.20
N GLY A 73 -2.08 12.67 19.38
CA GLY A 73 -0.64 12.50 19.23
C GLY A 73 -0.16 12.42 17.78
N ALA A 74 1.13 12.15 17.61
CA ALA A 74 1.72 11.91 16.30
C ALA A 74 1.66 10.42 15.96
N HIS A 75 1.23 10.11 14.74
CA HIS A 75 1.11 8.74 14.23
C HIS A 75 1.75 8.60 12.86
N SER A 76 2.32 7.43 12.60
CA SER A 76 2.73 7.01 11.26
C SER A 76 1.63 6.17 10.62
N LEU A 77 1.17 6.59 9.44
CA LEU A 77 0.23 5.85 8.61
C LEU A 77 1.00 5.14 7.51
N GLY A 78 0.81 3.83 7.40
CA GLY A 78 1.39 3.01 6.35
C GLY A 78 0.31 2.39 5.47
N VAL A 79 0.64 2.09 4.23
CA VAL A 79 -0.17 1.21 3.38
C VAL A 79 0.72 0.34 2.51
N ARG A 80 0.36 -0.94 2.39
CA ARG A 80 0.97 -1.88 1.43
C ARG A 80 -0.12 -2.68 0.74
N TYR A 81 0.24 -3.31 -0.37
CA TYR A 81 -0.68 -4.20 -1.10
C TYR A 81 -0.08 -5.58 -1.31
N THR A 82 -0.96 -6.54 -1.51
CA THR A 82 -0.62 -7.90 -1.95
C THR A 82 -0.98 -8.02 -3.43
N SER A 83 -0.05 -8.45 -4.28
CA SER A 83 -0.31 -8.73 -5.69
C SER A 83 -1.04 -10.07 -5.85
N PRO A 84 -1.65 -10.36 -7.02
CA PRO A 84 -2.46 -11.56 -7.24
C PRO A 84 -1.65 -12.86 -7.21
N ASP A 85 -0.33 -12.76 -7.37
CA ASP A 85 0.62 -13.87 -7.19
C ASP A 85 1.08 -14.05 -5.73
N GLY A 86 0.50 -13.30 -4.79
CA GLY A 86 0.74 -13.43 -3.35
C GLY A 86 1.98 -12.70 -2.83
N ARG A 87 2.69 -11.94 -3.67
CA ARG A 87 3.81 -11.11 -3.21
C ARG A 87 3.29 -9.87 -2.49
N VAL A 88 4.01 -9.43 -1.46
CA VAL A 88 3.67 -8.22 -0.71
C VAL A 88 4.58 -7.09 -1.19
N GLY A 89 3.96 -5.97 -1.56
CA GLY A 89 4.64 -4.77 -2.02
C GLY A 89 5.26 -3.95 -0.88
N PRO A 90 6.08 -2.95 -1.23
CA PRO A 90 6.63 -2.01 -0.25
C PRO A 90 5.53 -1.16 0.40
N VAL A 91 5.87 -0.56 1.56
CA VAL A 91 4.97 0.30 2.32
C VAL A 91 5.12 1.75 1.86
N ALA A 92 4.01 2.43 1.60
CA ALA A 92 3.95 3.88 1.51
C ALA A 92 3.59 4.46 2.87
N GLU A 93 4.33 5.48 3.32
CA GLU A 93 4.17 6.07 4.64
C GLU A 93 3.78 7.55 4.56
N SER A 94 2.99 8.00 5.54
CA SER A 94 2.64 9.39 5.78
C SER A 94 2.54 9.65 7.27
N THR A 95 2.82 10.88 7.72
CA THR A 95 2.72 11.26 9.14
C THR A 95 1.55 12.19 9.36
N ILE A 96 0.84 11.98 10.46
CA ILE A 96 -0.27 12.82 10.90
C ILE A 96 -0.13 13.19 12.38
N THR A 97 -0.56 14.41 12.73
CA THR A 97 -0.77 14.83 14.12
C THR A 97 -2.25 14.97 14.44
N VAL A 98 -2.69 14.31 15.49
CA VAL A 98 -4.08 14.31 15.96
C VAL A 98 -4.18 15.12 17.25
N GLY A 99 -5.09 16.10 17.27
CA GLY A 99 -5.24 17.09 18.35
C GLY A 99 -6.56 17.01 19.12
#